data_AF-A0A6N2W4Q4-F1
#
_entry.id   AF-A0A6N2W4Q4-F1
#
_cell.length_a   1.000
_cell.length_b   1.000
_cell.length_c   1.000
_cell.angle_alpha   90.00
_cell.angle_beta   90.00
_cell.angle_gamma   90.00
#
_symmetry.space_group_name_H-M   'P 1'
#
loop_
_entity.id
_entity.type
_entity.pdbx_description
1 polymer ?
#
loop_
_entity_poly.entity_id
_entity_poly.type
_entity_poly.pdbx_seq_one_letter_code
_entity_poly.pdbx_strand_id
1 'polypeptide(L)' 'MTDIQKETQGQVAEEKTNVVRFCPICGSQMYQGMRYGFLCWICPECDFDEPV' A
#
# COMPACT_ATOMS: atom_id res chain seq x y z
N MET A 1 -23.66 27.32 29.06
CA MET A 1 -23.80 25.85 29.19
C MET A 1 -23.57 25.30 27.78
N THR A 2 -22.33 25.14 27.30
CA THR A 2 -21.45 23.95 27.47
C THR A 2 -22.27 22.66 27.32
N ASP A 3 -22.06 21.78 26.34
CA ASP A 3 -20.80 21.25 25.83
C ASP A 3 -20.93 20.75 24.38
N ILE A 4 -19.97 21.12 23.50
CA ILE A 4 -19.76 20.44 22.21
C ILE A 4 -18.77 19.30 22.51
N GLN A 5 -19.28 18.08 22.62
CA GLN A 5 -18.46 16.88 22.73
C GLN A 5 -17.77 16.63 21.38
N LYS A 6 -16.50 17.03 21.30
CA LYS A 6 -15.59 16.75 20.19
C LYS A 6 -14.94 15.40 20.45
N GLU A 7 -15.54 14.33 19.96
CA GLU A 7 -14.91 13.01 19.92
C GLU A 7 -13.81 13.02 18.84
N THR A 8 -12.62 13.45 19.25
CA THR A 8 -11.42 13.28 18.42
C THR A 8 -11.02 11.82 18.56
N GLN A 9 -11.55 10.98 17.67
CA GLN A 9 -11.02 9.64 17.46
C GLN A 9 -9.54 9.78 17.10
N GLY A 10 -8.69 9.41 18.05
CA GLY A 10 -7.27 9.19 17.80
C GLY A 10 -7.14 8.09 16.77
N GLN A 11 -7.06 8.49 15.51
CA GLN A 11 -6.51 7.67 14.45
C GLN A 11 -5.07 7.42 14.89
N VAL A 12 -4.81 6.23 15.43
CA VAL A 12 -3.47 5.67 15.42
C VAL A 12 -3.13 5.61 13.94
N ALA A 13 -2.45 6.65 13.45
CA ALA A 13 -1.92 6.69 12.11
C ALA A 13 -0.87 5.59 12.07
N GLU A 14 -1.31 4.39 11.73
CA GLU A 14 -0.46 3.32 11.26
C GLU A 14 0.45 3.99 10.22
N GLU A 15 1.73 4.15 10.57
CA GLU A 15 2.72 4.73 9.68
C GLU A 15 2.73 3.85 8.43
N LYS A 16 1.91 4.21 7.44
CA LYS A 16 1.93 3.62 6.11
C LYS A 16 3.25 4.05 5.48
N THR A 17 4.33 3.40 5.89
CA THR A 17 5.57 3.38 5.12
C THR A 17 5.19 2.91 3.74
N ASN A 18 5.06 3.86 2.83
CA ASN A 18 4.70 3.62 1.45
C ASN A 18 5.94 2.99 0.81
N VAL A 19 6.07 1.66 0.97
CA VAL A 19 7.20 0.92 0.43
C VAL A 19 7.11 1.04 -1.09
N VAL A 20 8.12 1.66 -1.70
CA VAL A 20 8.21 1.77 -3.15
C VAL A 20 9.11 0.66 -3.66
N ARG A 21 8.62 -0.10 -4.65
CA ARG A 21 9.39 -1.15 -5.34
C ARG A 21 9.37 -0.91 -6.84
N PHE A 22 10.45 -1.28 -7.50
CA PHE A 22 10.62 -1.15 -8.95
C PHE A 22 10.82 -2.52 -9.58
N CYS A 23 10.27 -2.70 -10.78
CA CYS A 23 10.39 -3.95 -11.52
C CYS A 23 11.86 -4.18 -11.91
N PRO A 24 12.44 -5.36 -11.60
CA PRO A 24 13.83 -5.67 -11.95
C PRO A 24 14.06 -5.86 -13.46
N ILE A 25 13.01 -5.96 -14.26
CA ILE A 25 13.08 -6.21 -15.71
C ILE A 25 13.11 -4.89 -16.49
N CYS A 26 12.13 -4.00 -16.24
CA CYS A 26 11.94 -2.76 -17.00
C CYS A 26 12.18 -1.48 -16.20
N GLY A 27 12.33 -1.57 -14.87
CA GLY A 27 12.54 -0.41 -14.01
C GLY A 27 11.28 0.39 -13.66
N SER A 28 10.09 0.03 -14.17
CA SER A 28 8.83 0.70 -13.81
C SER A 28 8.45 0.46 -12.35
N GLN A 29 7.79 1.44 -11.73
CA GLN A 29 7.27 1.31 -10.38
C GLN A 29 6.19 0.22 -10.33
N MET A 30 6.29 -0.67 -9.34
CA MET A 30 5.31 -1.74 -9.11
C MET A 30 4.21 -1.27 -8.16
N TYR A 31 3.06 -1.92 -8.24
CA TYR A 31 1.94 -1.73 -7.30
C TYR A 31 1.67 -3.01 -6.52
N GLN A 32 1.11 -2.88 -5.32
CA GLN A 32 0.67 -4.05 -4.56
C GLN A 32 -0.72 -4.48 -5.02
N GLY A 33 -0.90 -5.78 -5.26
CA GLY A 33 -2.20 -6.37 -5.59
C GLY A 33 -2.29 -7.82 -5.14
N MET A 34 -3.51 -8.36 -5.11
CA MET A 34 -3.73 -9.77 -4.76
C MET A 34 -3.57 -10.65 -6.00
N ARG A 35 -2.63 -11.59 -5.96
CA ARG A 35 -2.44 -12.64 -6.96
C ARG A 35 -2.28 -13.98 -6.25
N TYR A 36 -2.87 -15.03 -6.83
CA TYR A 36 -2.77 -16.40 -6.29
C TYR A 36 -3.15 -16.55 -4.80
N GLY A 37 -3.94 -15.62 -4.25
CA GLY A 37 -4.38 -15.64 -2.85
C GLY A 37 -3.44 -14.94 -1.86
N PHE A 38 -2.37 -14.27 -2.32
CA PHE A 38 -1.45 -13.50 -1.48
C PHE A 38 -1.16 -12.12 -2.07
N LEU A 39 -0.58 -11.24 -1.24
CA LEU A 39 -0.20 -9.90 -1.66
C LEU A 39 1.11 -9.97 -2.45
N CYS A 40 1.11 -9.46 -3.68
CA CYS A 40 2.26 -9.39 -4.57
C CYS A 40 2.57 -7.95 -4.95
N TRP A 41 3.85 -7.66 -5.20
CA TRP A 41 4.27 -6.59 -6.09
C TRP A 41 4.01 -7.02 -7.52
N ILE A 42 3.33 -6.18 -8.29
CA ILE A 42 2.95 -6.46 -9.68
C ILE A 42 3.45 -5.31 -10.56
N CYS A 43 4.13 -5.65 -11.66
CA CYS A 43 4.57 -4.70 -12.67
C CYS A 43 3.46 -4.48 -13.72
N PRO A 44 3.08 -3.23 -14.04
CA PRO A 44 2.05 -2.95 -15.04
C PRO A 44 2.51 -3.11 -16.50
N GLU A 45 3.82 -3.17 -16.76
CA GLU A 45 4.37 -3.16 -18.13
C GLU A 45 4.70 -4.55 -18.68
N CYS A 46 5.19 -5.45 -17.83
CA CYS A 46 5.70 -6.77 -18.24
C CYS A 46 5.02 -7.94 -17.53
N ASP A 47 3.99 -7.68 -16.73
CA ASP A 47 3.26 -8.65 -15.91
C ASP A 47 4.13 -9.46 -14.93
N PHE A 48 5.37 -9.03 -14.66
CA PHE A 48 6.20 -9.61 -13.61
C PHE A 48 5.57 -9.38 -12.24
N ASP A 49 5.37 -10.46 -11.48
CA ASP A 49 4.87 -10.44 -10.13
C ASP A 49 5.77 -11.19 -9.15
N GLU A 50 5.87 -10.68 -7.92
CA GLU A 50 6.61 -11.31 -6.82
C GLU A 50 5.87 -11.07 -5.49
N PRO A 51 5.93 -12.01 -4.52
CA PRO A 51 5.31 -11.82 -3.21
C PRO A 51 5.88 -10.59 -2.46
N VAL A 52 5.03 -9.91 -1.67
CA VAL A 52 5.44 -8.79 -0.80
C VAL A 52 6.35 -9.24 0.34
#